data_AF-A0A550C7V3-F1
#
_entry.id   AF-A0A550C7V3-F1
#
_cell.length_a   1.000
_cell.length_b   1.000
_cell.length_c   1.000
_cell.angle_alpha   90.00
_cell.angle_beta   90.00
_cell.angle_gamma   90.00
#
_symmetry.space_group_name_H-M   'P 1'
#
loop_
_entity.id
_entity.type
_entity.pdbx_description
1 polymer ?
#
loop_
_entity_poly.entity_id
_entity_poly.type
_entity_poly.pdbx_seq_one_letter_code
_entity_poly.pdbx_strand_id
1 'polypeptide(L)'
;MSVDRLSFDTHHSLLIILYSPILSTSASLEMGDTTPKRDRGLPQEQSQPFHILASVVATPRKSKTSSQSVSVFMASEAPGNPMNAHVLRQHEHMDKVIAKELDEVTFTDVDGLAELLFPDYAFLVKLPELFASMTTGDSPLYDEKTKEWRTCPTLTQSDLEHPVCNFLEELSTHARSIWDARLPKDDPKPEVRKWSADFCTVTFPEGYLARKPDVLGLVLSLQISWKHARYDVQHKASAKVEKDVATQLHDGALNSLSAQDDRVFHVGLGFAGTKFFLNYYDRSGCLRSPLADVHKDPMLFLRVLLGLVLLDKAHLGYDPTIVQCADGTREVPVAGEDYKILQVINRDPGIRGLGAVCWSCERRSDNMRVVIKNVWVDRSRAVTEEEFLRRAAECGVKGVPTVIAYEVVDSVHAGDQFSTGRIREFLLSDSDRGSIEVRDLVRLVMPEFGVGLENFSSRTELITALVDCIRIHEKLHDDAGILHSDIHDGNILLRTDPSRPGMRRGFLIDFNYALYVGTDRSKSAVGWKTCRTPFVAWELLVAGTSSLPRLTTTCNRSSIS
;
A
#
# COMPACT_ATOMS: atom_id res chain seq x y z
N MET A 1 -8.81 32.44 42.60
CA MET A 1 -8.22 32.69 41.27
C MET A 1 -6.82 32.11 41.28
N SER A 2 -6.71 30.85 40.87
CA SER A 2 -5.48 30.06 40.86
C SER A 2 -5.16 29.70 39.42
N VAL A 3 -3.90 29.89 39.05
CA VAL A 3 -3.31 29.59 37.74
C VAL A 3 -2.70 28.21 37.86
N ASP A 4 -3.28 27.20 37.20
CA ASP A 4 -2.65 25.88 37.10
C ASP A 4 -1.95 25.72 35.75
N ARG A 5 -0.62 25.67 35.84
CA ARG A 5 0.32 25.30 34.80
C ARG A 5 0.28 23.77 34.65
N LEU A 6 0.07 23.27 33.45
CA LEU A 6 0.37 21.87 33.10
C LEU A 6 1.76 21.82 32.47
N SER A 7 2.72 21.30 33.23
CA SER A 7 4.04 20.86 32.75
C SER A 7 3.89 19.55 31.99
N PHE A 8 4.45 19.48 30.78
CA PHE A 8 4.74 18.21 30.13
C PHE A 8 6.23 17.91 30.30
N ASP A 9 6.52 16.85 31.04
CA ASP A 9 7.85 16.26 31.20
C ASP A 9 8.33 15.68 29.86
N THR A 10 9.54 16.06 29.47
CA THR A 10 10.28 15.53 28.32
C THR A 10 11.56 14.84 28.81
N HIS A 11 11.62 13.52 28.71
CA HIS A 11 12.82 12.67 28.70
C HIS A 11 12.45 11.44 27.86
N HIS A 12 13.12 11.03 26.77
CA HIS A 12 14.52 10.71 26.51
C HIS A 12 14.70 10.64 24.97
N SER A 13 15.83 10.85 24.29
CA SER A 13 17.21 11.24 24.63
C SER A 13 17.85 11.72 23.33
N LEU A 14 18.54 12.86 23.40
CA LEU A 14 19.50 13.32 22.39
C LEU A 14 20.73 12.41 22.40
N LEU A 15 21.28 12.13 21.20
CA LEU A 15 22.73 11.93 21.08
C LEU A 15 23.30 12.97 20.11
N ILE A 16 24.11 13.84 20.69
CA ILE A 16 24.94 14.86 20.05
C ILE A 16 26.25 14.18 19.63
N ILE A 17 26.69 14.39 18.39
CA ILE A 17 28.13 14.45 18.09
C ILE A 17 28.38 15.71 17.25
N LEU A 18 29.09 16.65 17.88
CA LEU A 18 29.68 17.85 17.31
C LEU A 18 30.95 17.47 16.53
N TYR A 19 31.17 18.02 15.34
CA TYR A 19 32.47 18.55 14.91
C TYR A 19 32.27 19.57 13.78
N SER A 20 33.02 20.66 13.86
CA SER A 20 33.14 21.83 12.96
C SER A 20 34.64 22.24 13.03
N PRO A 21 35.19 23.20 12.25
CA PRO A 21 34.95 23.67 10.88
C PRO A 21 36.27 23.82 10.04
N ILE A 22 36.27 24.71 9.03
CA ILE A 22 37.38 25.46 8.35
C ILE A 22 37.62 24.95 6.89
N LEU A 23 37.64 25.68 5.76
CA LEU A 23 37.92 27.08 5.29
C LEU A 23 36.93 27.47 4.15
N SER A 24 36.37 28.68 4.07
CA SER A 24 36.90 29.90 3.41
C SER A 24 37.37 29.74 1.96
N THR A 25 36.64 30.32 0.99
CA THR A 25 37.12 31.49 0.20
C THR A 25 36.01 32.07 -0.69
N SER A 26 35.99 33.39 -0.68
CA SER A 26 35.23 34.32 -1.51
C SER A 26 35.81 34.48 -2.92
N ALA A 27 34.96 34.75 -3.92
CA ALA A 27 35.33 35.62 -5.03
C ALA A 27 34.07 36.21 -5.69
N SER A 28 33.88 37.51 -5.48
CA SER A 28 33.04 38.40 -6.29
C SER A 28 33.75 38.72 -7.60
N LEU A 29 33.02 38.96 -8.68
CA LEU A 29 33.45 39.84 -9.79
C LEU A 29 32.27 40.27 -10.65
N GLU A 30 32.44 41.42 -11.27
CA GLU A 30 31.45 42.44 -11.56
C GLU A 30 30.78 42.36 -12.94
N MET A 31 29.72 43.17 -13.01
CA MET A 31 28.96 43.69 -14.13
C MET A 31 29.72 43.94 -15.45
N GLY A 32 29.03 43.66 -16.55
CA GLY A 32 29.28 44.25 -17.87
C GLY A 32 27.94 44.61 -18.52
N ASP A 33 27.60 45.89 -18.46
CA ASP A 33 26.47 46.55 -19.10
C ASP A 33 26.76 46.75 -20.60
N THR A 34 25.81 46.44 -21.49
CA THR A 34 25.67 47.10 -22.80
C THR A 34 24.26 46.89 -23.37
N THR A 35 23.49 47.98 -23.42
CA THR A 35 22.30 48.12 -24.28
C THR A 35 22.70 48.63 -25.67
N PRO A 36 21.89 48.38 -26.72
CA PRO A 36 21.14 49.51 -27.27
C PRO A 36 19.71 49.21 -27.84
N LYS A 37 18.80 50.14 -27.52
CA LYS A 37 17.74 50.82 -28.32
C LYS A 37 16.79 50.05 -29.29
N ARG A 38 15.51 50.01 -28.86
CA ARG A 38 14.25 50.49 -29.50
C ARG A 38 14.02 50.40 -31.02
N ASP A 39 12.94 49.71 -31.41
CA ASP A 39 11.77 50.25 -32.16
C ASP A 39 10.56 49.29 -32.06
N ARG A 40 9.46 49.69 -31.41
CA ARG A 40 8.14 50.14 -31.94
C ARG A 40 7.32 49.07 -32.72
N GLY A 41 6.19 48.67 -32.13
CA GLY A 41 5.07 48.02 -32.83
C GLY A 41 4.09 47.29 -31.91
N LEU A 42 3.26 48.02 -31.17
CA LEU A 42 2.08 47.47 -30.45
C LEU A 42 0.93 47.21 -31.43
N PRO A 43 0.15 46.12 -31.25
CA PRO A 43 -1.27 46.14 -31.55
C PRO A 43 -2.13 45.97 -30.29
N GLN A 44 -3.28 46.63 -30.34
CA GLN A 44 -4.29 46.85 -29.30
C GLN A 44 -4.84 45.59 -28.63
N GLU A 45 -5.08 45.72 -27.32
CA GLU A 45 -5.97 44.89 -26.52
C GLU A 45 -7.37 44.82 -27.14
N GLN A 46 -7.84 43.60 -27.41
CA GLN A 46 -9.26 43.28 -27.42
C GLN A 46 -9.53 42.38 -26.22
N SER A 47 -10.12 42.95 -25.18
CA SER A 47 -10.68 42.24 -24.05
C SER A 47 -11.87 41.40 -24.51
N GLN A 48 -11.63 40.10 -24.76
CA GLN A 48 -12.72 39.15 -24.93
C GLN A 48 -13.34 38.82 -23.56
N PRO A 49 -14.68 38.76 -23.45
CA PRO A 49 -15.34 38.38 -22.22
C PRO A 49 -14.98 36.93 -21.87
N PHE A 50 -14.62 36.69 -20.61
CA PHE A 50 -14.35 35.37 -20.05
C PHE A 50 -15.40 34.35 -20.50
N HIS A 51 -14.98 33.43 -21.37
CA HIS A 51 -15.78 32.30 -21.76
C HIS A 51 -16.14 31.49 -20.51
N ILE A 52 -17.44 31.21 -20.39
CA ILE A 52 -18.05 30.25 -19.48
C ILE A 52 -17.14 29.03 -19.38
N LEU A 53 -16.70 28.70 -18.16
CA LEU A 53 -15.96 27.48 -17.83
C LEU A 53 -16.62 26.31 -18.58
N ALA A 54 -15.95 25.82 -19.62
CA ALA A 54 -16.31 24.56 -20.25
C ALA A 54 -16.44 23.52 -19.13
N SER A 55 -17.48 22.69 -19.20
CA SER A 55 -17.73 21.64 -18.20
C SER A 55 -16.42 20.91 -17.91
N VAL A 56 -15.90 21.05 -16.69
CA VAL A 56 -14.72 20.32 -16.27
C VAL A 56 -15.13 18.86 -16.29
N VAL A 57 -14.71 18.12 -17.31
CA VAL A 57 -14.96 16.69 -17.37
C VAL A 57 -14.16 16.09 -16.22
N ALA A 58 -14.82 15.50 -15.24
CA ALA A 58 -14.13 14.86 -14.12
C ALA A 58 -14.22 13.35 -14.24
N THR A 59 -13.14 12.69 -13.88
CA THR A 59 -13.14 11.25 -13.62
C THR A 59 -13.66 11.02 -12.20
N PRO A 60 -14.53 10.02 -11.96
CA PRO A 60 -15.03 9.72 -10.62
C PRO A 60 -13.86 9.47 -9.66
N ARG A 61 -13.81 10.21 -8.55
CA ARG A 61 -12.88 9.93 -7.45
C ARG A 61 -13.61 9.19 -6.33
N LYS A 62 -13.03 8.10 -5.81
CA LYS A 62 -13.62 7.30 -4.72
C LYS A 62 -12.79 7.48 -3.43
N SER A 63 -13.47 7.53 -2.29
CA SER A 63 -12.87 7.50 -0.94
C SER A 63 -12.23 6.13 -0.66
N LYS A 64 -11.06 6.10 -0.01
CA LYS A 64 -10.34 4.90 0.46
C LYS A 64 -9.94 5.01 1.94
N THR A 65 -9.44 3.92 2.51
CA THR A 65 -8.83 3.89 3.85
C THR A 65 -7.64 4.85 3.98
N SER A 66 -6.75 4.87 2.99
CA SER A 66 -5.58 5.77 2.95
C SER A 66 -5.95 7.25 2.78
N SER A 67 -7.16 7.55 2.32
CA SER A 67 -7.61 8.91 2.07
C SER A 67 -8.29 9.58 3.28
N GLN A 68 -8.23 8.96 4.44
CA GLN A 68 -8.74 9.53 5.69
C GLN A 68 -7.66 10.39 6.35
N SER A 69 -8.02 11.58 6.84
CA SER A 69 -7.02 12.47 7.44
C SER A 69 -6.62 11.97 8.82
N VAL A 70 -5.32 12.10 9.14
CA VAL A 70 -4.77 11.82 10.49
C VAL A 70 -5.53 12.63 11.54
N SER A 71 -5.94 13.85 11.21
CA SER A 71 -6.74 14.72 12.07
C SER A 71 -8.13 14.17 12.39
N VAL A 72 -8.80 13.49 11.45
CA VAL A 72 -10.11 12.85 11.72
C VAL A 72 -9.92 11.61 12.60
N PHE A 73 -8.86 10.82 12.40
CA PHE A 73 -8.51 9.72 13.30
C PHE A 73 -8.28 10.21 14.74
N MET A 74 -7.40 11.19 14.90
CA MET A 74 -7.06 11.79 16.20
C MET A 74 -8.27 12.44 16.88
N ALA A 75 -9.17 13.08 16.11
CA ALA A 75 -10.40 13.68 16.65
C ALA A 75 -11.44 12.63 17.06
N SER A 76 -11.50 11.48 16.39
CA SER A 76 -12.42 10.38 16.74
C SER A 76 -12.00 9.62 18.00
N GLU A 77 -10.70 9.64 18.33
CA GLU A 77 -10.13 9.00 19.52
C GLU A 77 -10.02 9.96 20.73
N ALA A 78 -10.36 11.24 20.55
CA ALA A 78 -10.27 12.25 21.61
C ALA A 78 -11.35 12.06 22.70
N PRO A 79 -11.02 12.25 23.99
CA PRO A 79 -11.99 12.17 25.08
C PRO A 79 -13.16 13.14 24.85
N GLY A 80 -14.38 12.61 24.81
CA GLY A 80 -15.61 13.38 24.65
C GLY A 80 -16.16 13.46 23.22
N ASN A 81 -15.47 12.93 22.20
CA ASN A 81 -15.89 12.90 20.78
C ASN A 81 -16.68 14.18 20.38
N PRO A 82 -16.03 15.35 20.36
CA PRO A 82 -16.71 16.65 20.25
C PRO A 82 -17.48 16.83 18.93
N MET A 83 -17.20 15.99 17.93
CA MET A 83 -17.85 16.00 16.61
C MET A 83 -18.98 14.96 16.50
N ASN A 84 -19.25 14.17 17.54
CA ASN A 84 -20.17 13.03 17.49
C ASN A 84 -19.85 12.06 16.32
N ALA A 85 -18.58 11.99 15.92
CA ALA A 85 -18.13 11.22 14.77
C ALA A 85 -17.94 9.75 15.14
N HIS A 86 -18.45 8.82 14.35
CA HIS A 86 -18.17 7.40 14.57
C HIS A 86 -16.66 7.13 14.47
N VAL A 87 -16.13 6.29 15.37
CA VAL A 87 -14.73 5.87 15.33
C VAL A 87 -14.51 5.10 14.03
N LEU A 88 -13.70 5.64 13.12
CA LEU A 88 -13.47 5.10 11.77
C LEU A 88 -12.96 3.65 11.77
N ARG A 89 -12.21 3.26 12.80
CA ARG A 89 -11.70 1.88 12.96
C ARG A 89 -12.69 0.91 13.59
N GLN A 90 -13.95 1.31 13.77
CA GLN A 90 -15.02 0.36 14.08
C GLN A 90 -15.22 -0.60 12.91
N HIS A 91 -15.16 -1.89 13.22
CA HIS A 91 -15.33 -3.03 12.31
C HIS A 91 -16.41 -2.79 11.23
N GLU A 92 -17.66 -2.51 11.63
CA GLU A 92 -18.79 -2.41 10.69
C GLU A 92 -18.65 -1.28 9.65
N HIS A 93 -17.98 -0.18 10.01
CA HIS A 93 -17.71 0.91 9.08
C HIS A 93 -16.60 0.55 8.12
N MET A 94 -15.55 -0.11 8.62
CA MET A 94 -14.43 -0.48 7.78
C MET A 94 -14.78 -1.60 6.80
N ASP A 95 -15.61 -2.57 7.18
CA ASP A 95 -16.07 -3.61 6.25
C ASP A 95 -16.76 -2.99 5.04
N LYS A 96 -17.59 -1.96 5.26
CA LYS A 96 -18.27 -1.22 4.17
C LYS A 96 -17.27 -0.48 3.29
N VAL A 97 -16.20 0.08 3.87
CA VAL A 97 -15.14 0.75 3.10
C VAL A 97 -14.36 -0.27 2.27
N ILE A 98 -13.98 -1.41 2.86
CA ILE A 98 -13.25 -2.47 2.16
C ILE A 98 -14.12 -3.10 1.07
N ALA A 99 -15.38 -3.43 1.37
CA ALA A 99 -16.33 -3.97 0.40
C ALA A 99 -16.51 -3.01 -0.77
N LYS A 100 -16.61 -1.70 -0.50
CA LYS A 100 -16.65 -0.69 -1.56
C LYS A 100 -15.34 -0.64 -2.36
N GLU A 101 -14.19 -0.75 -1.70
CA GLU A 101 -12.85 -0.76 -2.33
C GLU A 101 -12.64 -1.94 -3.29
N LEU A 102 -13.20 -3.10 -2.93
CA LEU A 102 -13.12 -4.35 -3.66
C LEU A 102 -14.32 -4.59 -4.60
N ASP A 103 -15.30 -3.68 -4.60
CA ASP A 103 -16.45 -3.72 -5.49
C ASP A 103 -16.00 -3.68 -6.96
N GLU A 104 -16.67 -4.48 -7.79
CA GLU A 104 -16.38 -4.67 -9.23
C GLU A 104 -14.98 -5.24 -9.56
N VAL A 105 -14.14 -5.54 -8.56
CA VAL A 105 -12.79 -6.14 -8.77
C VAL A 105 -12.51 -7.34 -7.90
N THR A 106 -13.59 -7.97 -7.43
CA THR A 106 -13.54 -9.29 -6.82
C THR A 106 -14.06 -10.29 -7.83
N PHE A 107 -13.17 -11.13 -8.36
CA PHE A 107 -13.52 -12.19 -9.29
C PHE A 107 -13.61 -13.50 -8.50
N THR A 108 -14.75 -14.16 -8.59
CA THR A 108 -15.01 -15.43 -7.93
C THR A 108 -14.89 -16.58 -8.91
N ASP A 109 -14.68 -17.79 -8.39
CA ASP A 109 -14.63 -19.01 -9.19
C ASP A 109 -13.53 -18.97 -10.26
N VAL A 110 -12.38 -18.38 -9.90
CA VAL A 110 -11.20 -18.25 -10.77
C VAL A 110 -10.42 -19.57 -10.77
N ASP A 111 -10.70 -20.41 -11.77
CA ASP A 111 -10.03 -21.70 -11.97
C ASP A 111 -8.51 -21.55 -12.10
N GLY A 112 -7.74 -22.51 -11.56
CA GLY A 112 -6.27 -22.52 -11.67
C GLY A 112 -5.52 -21.59 -10.72
N LEU A 113 -6.22 -20.83 -9.86
CA LEU A 113 -5.57 -19.88 -8.94
C LEU A 113 -4.60 -20.57 -7.96
N ALA A 114 -4.97 -21.71 -7.40
CA ALA A 114 -4.12 -22.44 -6.46
C ALA A 114 -2.86 -23.01 -7.14
N GLU A 115 -3.01 -23.52 -8.36
CA GLU A 115 -1.93 -24.05 -9.20
C GLU A 115 -0.94 -22.96 -9.60
N LEU A 116 -1.42 -21.74 -9.88
CA LEU A 116 -0.55 -20.64 -10.26
C LEU A 116 0.18 -20.03 -9.05
N LEU A 117 -0.48 -19.97 -7.89
CA LEU A 117 0.14 -19.53 -6.63
C LEU A 117 1.16 -20.54 -6.10
N PHE A 118 0.85 -21.83 -6.22
CA PHE A 118 1.63 -22.94 -5.69
C PHE A 118 1.89 -23.97 -6.79
N PRO A 119 2.77 -23.65 -7.74
CA PRO A 119 3.01 -24.51 -8.89
C PRO A 119 3.82 -25.76 -8.50
N ASP A 120 3.61 -26.86 -9.22
CA ASP A 120 4.21 -28.15 -8.89
C ASP A 120 5.76 -28.11 -8.83
N TYR A 121 6.39 -27.25 -9.64
CA TYR A 121 7.85 -27.10 -9.66
C TYR A 121 8.41 -26.43 -8.40
N ALA A 122 7.58 -25.72 -7.62
CA ALA A 122 8.01 -25.06 -6.39
C ALA A 122 8.15 -26.05 -5.22
N PHE A 123 7.50 -27.21 -5.30
CA PHE A 123 7.58 -28.23 -4.26
C PHE A 123 8.82 -29.11 -4.45
N LEU A 124 9.68 -29.16 -3.44
CA LEU A 124 10.83 -30.06 -3.38
C LEU A 124 10.42 -31.54 -3.49
N VAL A 125 9.29 -31.89 -2.89
CA VAL A 125 8.70 -33.23 -2.95
C VAL A 125 7.38 -33.16 -3.69
N LYS A 126 7.20 -34.02 -4.70
CA LYS A 126 5.98 -34.03 -5.52
C LYS A 126 4.74 -34.28 -4.66
N LEU A 127 3.70 -33.47 -4.86
CA LEU A 127 2.44 -33.60 -4.11
C LEU A 127 1.84 -35.02 -4.14
N PRO A 128 1.83 -35.77 -5.27
CA PRO A 128 1.39 -37.16 -5.27
C PRO A 128 2.21 -38.11 -4.38
N GLU A 129 3.52 -37.88 -4.25
CA GLU A 129 4.39 -38.67 -3.36
C GLU A 129 4.06 -38.36 -1.88
N LEU A 130 3.90 -37.08 -1.55
CA LEU A 130 3.48 -36.67 -0.21
C LEU A 130 2.11 -37.23 0.15
N PHE A 131 1.14 -37.16 -0.76
CA PHE A 131 -0.19 -37.73 -0.53
C PHE A 131 -0.14 -39.25 -0.32
N ALA A 132 0.63 -39.98 -1.13
CA ALA A 132 0.79 -41.43 -0.96
C ALA A 132 1.41 -41.80 0.40
N SER A 133 2.30 -40.96 0.94
CA SER A 133 2.85 -41.16 2.28
C SER A 133 1.83 -40.96 3.40
N MET A 134 0.73 -40.26 3.12
CA MET A 134 -0.37 -40.00 4.07
C MET A 134 -1.50 -41.02 3.96
N THR A 135 -1.53 -41.86 2.91
CA THR A 135 -2.53 -42.93 2.71
C THR A 135 -2.02 -44.32 3.07
N THR A 136 -0.74 -44.46 3.38
CA THR A 136 -0.06 -45.75 3.65
C THR A 136 0.43 -45.85 5.10
N GLY A 137 0.74 -47.07 5.56
CA GLY A 137 1.25 -47.34 6.90
C GLY A 137 0.19 -47.82 7.91
N ASP A 138 0.61 -48.01 9.16
CA ASP A 138 -0.25 -48.54 10.24
C ASP A 138 -1.31 -47.52 10.72
N SER A 139 -1.05 -46.23 10.53
CA SER A 139 -1.92 -45.11 10.93
C SER A 139 -1.99 -44.06 9.80
N PRO A 140 -2.67 -44.34 8.68
CA PRO A 140 -2.78 -43.38 7.58
C PRO A 140 -3.59 -42.14 8.01
N LEU A 141 -3.19 -40.96 7.54
CA LEU A 141 -3.87 -39.68 7.81
C LEU A 141 -5.11 -39.49 6.91
N TYR A 142 -5.08 -40.06 5.70
CA TYR A 142 -6.22 -40.08 4.78
C TYR A 142 -6.70 -41.53 4.57
N ASP A 143 -8.01 -41.74 4.73
CA ASP A 143 -8.63 -43.04 4.51
C ASP A 143 -9.11 -43.15 3.06
N GLU A 144 -8.46 -43.98 2.25
CA GLU A 144 -8.86 -44.19 0.85
C GLU A 144 -10.21 -44.90 0.69
N LYS A 145 -10.68 -45.63 1.70
CA LYS A 145 -11.97 -46.34 1.65
C LYS A 145 -13.11 -45.38 1.88
N THR A 146 -13.02 -44.53 2.89
CA THR A 146 -14.04 -43.51 3.18
C THR A 146 -13.86 -42.25 2.35
N LYS A 147 -12.67 -42.05 1.77
CA LYS A 147 -12.24 -40.82 1.07
C LYS A 147 -12.27 -39.60 1.98
N GLU A 148 -11.82 -39.76 3.22
CA GLU A 148 -11.86 -38.72 4.25
C GLU A 148 -10.51 -38.61 4.99
N TRP A 149 -10.24 -37.42 5.53
CA TRP A 149 -9.10 -37.17 6.39
C TRP A 149 -9.48 -37.62 7.80
N ARG A 150 -8.73 -38.56 8.38
CA ARG A 150 -9.12 -39.22 9.64
C ARG A 150 -9.13 -38.29 10.84
N THR A 151 -8.23 -37.31 10.85
CA THR A 151 -8.07 -36.35 11.95
C THR A 151 -8.75 -35.02 11.68
N CYS A 152 -9.42 -34.88 10.54
CA CYS A 152 -10.20 -33.69 10.25
C CYS A 152 -11.39 -33.61 11.21
N PRO A 153 -11.56 -32.49 11.94
CA PRO A 153 -12.71 -32.32 12.82
C PRO A 153 -14.00 -32.27 11.99
N THR A 154 -15.14 -32.44 12.64
CA THR A 154 -16.44 -32.24 11.98
C THR A 154 -16.63 -30.76 11.67
N LEU A 155 -16.12 -30.29 10.52
CA LEU A 155 -16.04 -28.88 10.11
C LEU A 155 -17.40 -28.15 10.06
N THR A 156 -18.50 -28.88 10.23
CA THR A 156 -19.86 -28.35 10.31
C THR A 156 -20.34 -28.00 11.73
N GLN A 157 -19.47 -28.11 12.74
CA GLN A 157 -19.74 -27.68 14.12
C GLN A 157 -19.12 -26.32 14.42
N SER A 158 -19.59 -25.66 15.49
CA SER A 158 -19.02 -24.39 16.00
C SER A 158 -17.84 -24.64 16.95
N ASP A 159 -17.10 -23.57 17.28
CA ASP A 159 -15.97 -23.59 18.25
C ASP A 159 -14.85 -24.56 17.85
N LEU A 160 -14.48 -24.55 16.56
CA LEU A 160 -13.55 -25.50 15.97
C LEU A 160 -12.17 -24.91 15.64
N GLU A 161 -11.85 -23.69 16.04
CA GLU A 161 -10.59 -23.03 15.66
C GLU A 161 -9.37 -23.85 16.11
N HIS A 162 -9.37 -24.35 17.35
CA HIS A 162 -8.29 -25.21 17.87
C HIS A 162 -8.27 -26.61 17.20
N PRO A 163 -9.40 -27.34 17.09
CA PRO A 163 -9.45 -28.58 16.31
C PRO A 163 -8.98 -28.45 14.86
N VAL A 164 -9.39 -27.39 14.15
CA VAL A 164 -8.95 -27.10 12.78
C VAL A 164 -7.45 -26.84 12.76
N CYS A 165 -6.94 -26.00 13.66
CA CYS A 165 -5.52 -25.73 13.79
C CYS A 165 -4.69 -27.01 14.01
N ASN A 166 -5.14 -27.90 14.91
CA ASN A 166 -4.46 -29.17 15.18
C ASN A 166 -4.43 -30.09 13.95
N PHE A 167 -5.55 -30.19 13.23
CA PHE A 167 -5.63 -30.94 11.97
C PHE A 167 -4.66 -30.40 10.92
N LEU A 168 -4.62 -29.09 10.70
CA LEU A 168 -3.70 -28.47 9.74
C LEU A 168 -2.23 -28.67 10.14
N GLU A 169 -1.91 -28.55 11.43
CA GLU A 169 -0.54 -28.72 11.94
C GLU A 169 -0.07 -30.17 11.89
N GLU A 170 -0.95 -31.16 12.04
CA GLU A 170 -0.61 -32.58 11.89
C GLU A 170 -0.16 -32.89 10.45
N LEU A 171 -0.97 -32.49 9.45
CA LEU A 171 -0.62 -32.66 8.04
C LEU A 171 0.68 -31.93 7.69
N SER A 172 0.82 -30.72 8.21
CA SER A 172 2.01 -29.89 8.01
C SER A 172 3.26 -30.51 8.63
N THR A 173 3.15 -31.12 9.81
CA THR A 173 4.25 -31.78 10.50
C THR A 173 4.72 -33.03 9.77
N HIS A 174 3.77 -33.85 9.29
CA HIS A 174 4.09 -35.01 8.46
C HIS A 174 4.83 -34.58 7.19
N ALA A 175 4.31 -33.59 6.47
CA ALA A 175 4.92 -33.12 5.23
C ALA A 175 6.31 -32.46 5.46
N ARG A 176 6.47 -31.66 6.53
CA ARG A 176 7.78 -31.10 6.92
C ARG A 176 8.81 -32.19 7.18
N SER A 177 8.43 -33.28 7.84
CA SER A 177 9.38 -34.38 8.11
C SER A 177 9.95 -35.01 6.83
N ILE A 178 9.12 -35.17 5.79
CA ILE A 178 9.53 -35.70 4.50
C ILE A 178 10.34 -34.66 3.73
N TRP A 179 9.91 -33.39 3.77
CA TRP A 179 10.64 -32.28 3.16
C TRP A 179 12.06 -32.16 3.72
N ASP A 180 12.20 -32.14 5.05
CA ASP A 180 13.49 -32.06 5.75
C ASP A 180 14.41 -33.25 5.43
N ALA A 181 13.84 -34.44 5.25
CA ALA A 181 14.59 -35.63 4.86
C ALA A 181 15.11 -35.58 3.41
N ARG A 182 14.49 -34.76 2.55
CA ARG A 182 14.83 -34.61 1.13
C ARG A 182 15.65 -33.34 0.84
N LEU A 183 15.68 -32.39 1.77
CA LEU A 183 16.41 -31.13 1.62
C LEU A 183 17.92 -31.40 1.49
N PRO A 184 18.59 -30.87 0.45
CA PRO A 184 20.05 -30.94 0.34
C PRO A 184 20.73 -30.32 1.57
N LYS A 185 21.86 -30.89 2.00
CA LYS A 185 22.55 -30.46 3.24
C LYS A 185 23.04 -29.00 3.20
N ASP A 186 23.36 -28.52 2.01
CA ASP A 186 23.92 -27.19 1.79
C ASP A 186 22.82 -26.13 1.55
N ASP A 187 21.57 -26.56 1.35
CA ASP A 187 20.45 -25.66 1.14
C ASP A 187 19.97 -25.07 2.47
N PRO A 188 19.62 -23.77 2.51
CA PRO A 188 19.06 -23.16 3.70
C PRO A 188 17.74 -23.82 4.04
N LYS A 189 17.54 -24.12 5.33
CA LYS A 189 16.25 -24.64 5.79
C LYS A 189 15.17 -23.57 5.61
N PRO A 190 13.99 -23.96 5.07
CA PRO A 190 12.88 -23.03 4.98
C PRO A 190 12.46 -22.58 6.38
N GLU A 191 11.90 -21.38 6.44
CA GLU A 191 11.30 -20.84 7.64
C GLU A 191 10.18 -21.77 8.15
N VAL A 192 10.23 -22.15 9.42
CA VAL A 192 9.21 -23.02 10.02
C VAL A 192 7.97 -22.20 10.39
N ARG A 193 6.91 -22.35 9.59
CA ARG A 193 5.60 -21.74 9.83
C ARG A 193 4.66 -22.73 10.51
N LYS A 194 4.02 -22.32 11.60
CA LYS A 194 3.06 -23.14 12.36
C LYS A 194 1.68 -22.51 12.38
N TRP A 195 0.66 -23.35 12.41
CA TRP A 195 -0.71 -22.91 12.61
C TRP A 195 -0.93 -22.56 14.09
N SER A 196 -1.66 -21.48 14.37
CA SER A 196 -2.05 -21.10 15.73
C SER A 196 -3.48 -20.55 15.74
N ALA A 197 -4.30 -21.06 16.67
CA ALA A 197 -5.63 -20.56 17.00
C ALA A 197 -5.63 -19.76 18.32
N ASP A 198 -4.46 -19.44 18.89
CA ASP A 198 -4.35 -18.81 20.22
C ASP A 198 -5.01 -17.41 20.28
N PHE A 199 -5.27 -16.83 19.11
CA PHE A 199 -5.82 -15.49 18.93
C PHE A 199 -7.27 -15.48 18.41
N CYS A 200 -7.97 -16.62 18.39
CA CYS A 200 -9.36 -16.66 17.93
C CYS A 200 -10.32 -15.90 18.87
N THR A 201 -9.95 -15.68 20.13
CA THR A 201 -10.77 -14.97 21.13
C THR A 201 -10.25 -13.57 21.47
N VAL A 202 -9.02 -13.23 21.08
CA VAL A 202 -8.32 -11.99 21.44
C VAL A 202 -7.80 -11.25 20.20
N THR A 203 -7.76 -9.93 20.27
CA THR A 203 -7.28 -9.12 19.15
C THR A 203 -5.81 -9.41 18.85
N PHE A 204 -5.49 -9.71 17.60
CA PHE A 204 -4.12 -9.94 17.17
C PHE A 204 -3.33 -8.62 17.11
N PRO A 205 -2.11 -8.53 17.71
CA PRO A 205 -1.42 -7.26 17.90
C PRO A 205 -0.97 -6.55 16.61
N GLU A 206 -0.81 -5.23 16.70
CA GLU A 206 -0.25 -4.34 15.66
C GLU A 206 -0.95 -4.39 14.30
N GLY A 207 -2.24 -4.73 14.29
CA GLY A 207 -3.11 -4.61 13.12
C GLY A 207 -3.51 -3.16 12.87
N TYR A 208 -3.78 -2.83 11.61
CA TYR A 208 -4.45 -1.59 11.25
C TYR A 208 -5.89 -1.56 11.81
N LEU A 209 -6.55 -2.73 11.82
CA LEU A 209 -7.81 -3.00 12.49
C LEU A 209 -7.63 -3.99 13.62
N ALA A 210 -8.35 -3.74 14.73
CA ALA A 210 -8.49 -4.71 15.80
C ALA A 210 -9.31 -5.91 15.32
N ARG A 211 -8.65 -7.06 15.12
CA ARG A 211 -9.26 -8.29 14.59
C ARG A 211 -8.80 -9.53 15.32
N LYS A 212 -9.70 -10.51 15.37
CA LYS A 212 -9.52 -11.83 15.99
C LYS A 212 -9.56 -12.86 14.87
N PRO A 213 -8.41 -13.28 14.32
CA PRO A 213 -8.38 -14.29 13.26
C PRO A 213 -8.64 -15.67 13.85
N ASP A 214 -9.37 -16.53 13.13
CA ASP A 214 -9.69 -17.88 13.60
C ASP A 214 -8.42 -18.74 13.69
N VAL A 215 -7.59 -18.78 12.63
CA VAL A 215 -6.25 -19.41 12.66
C VAL A 215 -5.25 -18.55 11.87
N LEU A 216 -3.98 -18.53 12.31
CA LEU A 216 -2.88 -17.84 11.66
C LEU A 216 -1.70 -18.76 11.33
N GLY A 217 -0.98 -18.45 10.26
CA GLY A 217 0.37 -18.96 10.02
C GLY A 217 1.42 -18.07 10.67
N LEU A 218 2.11 -18.59 11.70
CA LEU A 218 3.07 -17.85 12.52
C LEU A 218 4.47 -18.46 12.47
N VAL A 219 5.47 -17.63 12.72
CA VAL A 219 6.87 -18.03 12.88
C VAL A 219 7.24 -17.73 14.32
N LEU A 220 7.31 -18.77 15.15
CA LEU A 220 7.38 -18.60 16.61
C LEU A 220 8.67 -17.97 17.12
N SER A 221 9.72 -17.91 16.28
CA SER A 221 10.96 -17.19 16.59
C SER A 221 10.88 -15.69 16.35
N LEU A 222 9.80 -15.19 15.72
CA LEU A 222 9.55 -13.78 15.48
C LEU A 222 8.53 -13.23 16.48
N GLN A 223 8.47 -11.90 16.56
CA GLN A 223 7.46 -11.23 17.36
C GLN A 223 6.05 -11.54 16.81
N ILE A 224 5.14 -11.93 17.71
CA ILE A 224 3.77 -12.30 17.35
C ILE A 224 2.92 -11.05 17.12
N SER A 225 2.76 -10.66 15.87
CA SER A 225 1.90 -9.53 15.45
C SER A 225 1.60 -9.57 13.95
N TRP A 226 0.69 -8.71 13.47
CA TRP A 226 0.36 -8.60 12.04
C TRP A 226 1.57 -8.24 11.16
N LYS A 227 2.66 -7.72 11.74
CA LYS A 227 3.93 -7.49 11.04
C LYS A 227 4.65 -8.78 10.64
N HIS A 228 4.34 -9.91 11.27
CA HIS A 228 5.04 -11.18 11.05
C HIS A 228 4.10 -12.35 10.75
N ALA A 229 2.78 -12.17 10.77
CA ALA A 229 1.84 -13.20 10.29
C ALA A 229 2.03 -13.46 8.79
N ARG A 230 1.98 -14.74 8.40
CA ARG A 230 2.23 -15.16 7.01
C ARG A 230 0.94 -15.20 6.19
N TYR A 231 -0.12 -15.76 6.75
CA TYR A 231 -1.44 -15.90 6.14
C TYR A 231 -2.48 -16.09 7.25
N ASP A 232 -3.74 -15.80 6.96
CA ASP A 232 -4.86 -16.04 7.86
C ASP A 232 -5.84 -17.08 7.31
N VAL A 233 -6.56 -17.68 8.24
CA VAL A 233 -7.63 -18.64 7.97
C VAL A 233 -8.87 -18.15 8.67
N GLN A 234 -10.00 -18.26 7.97
CA GLN A 234 -11.33 -18.02 8.55
C GLN A 234 -12.16 -19.29 8.39
N HIS A 235 -12.80 -19.73 9.46
CA HIS A 235 -13.63 -20.92 9.49
C HIS A 235 -15.05 -20.57 9.93
N LYS A 236 -16.02 -21.16 9.25
CA LYS A 236 -17.40 -21.18 9.71
C LYS A 236 -18.04 -22.54 9.44
N ALA A 237 -18.95 -22.94 10.33
CA ALA A 237 -19.61 -24.25 10.36
C ALA A 237 -20.51 -24.56 9.15
N SER A 238 -20.81 -23.59 8.28
CA SER A 238 -21.80 -23.77 7.22
C SER A 238 -21.28 -23.27 5.87
N ALA A 239 -21.48 -24.06 4.82
CA ALA A 239 -21.19 -23.62 3.45
C ALA A 239 -22.01 -22.38 3.05
N LYS A 240 -23.17 -22.13 3.69
CA LYS A 240 -24.05 -20.99 3.39
C LYS A 240 -23.47 -19.63 3.83
N VAL A 241 -22.42 -19.63 4.65
CA VAL A 241 -21.79 -18.41 5.17
C VAL A 241 -20.44 -18.12 4.50
N GLU A 242 -20.21 -18.65 3.30
CA GLU A 242 -19.04 -18.36 2.47
C GLU A 242 -18.76 -16.87 2.31
N LYS A 243 -19.82 -16.04 2.16
CA LYS A 243 -19.69 -14.58 2.07
C LYS A 243 -19.18 -13.96 3.37
N ASP A 244 -19.57 -14.49 4.51
CA ASP A 244 -19.12 -14.01 5.82
C ASP A 244 -17.63 -14.37 6.03
N VAL A 245 -17.24 -15.60 5.63
CA VAL A 245 -15.83 -16.04 5.61
C VAL A 245 -15.00 -15.12 4.71
N ALA A 246 -15.46 -14.83 3.49
CA ALA A 246 -14.77 -13.95 2.56
C ALA A 246 -14.62 -12.52 3.11
N THR A 247 -15.66 -12.00 3.77
CA THR A 247 -15.64 -10.67 4.40
C THR A 247 -14.57 -10.60 5.50
N GLN A 248 -14.45 -11.63 6.34
CA GLN A 248 -13.41 -11.69 7.38
C GLN A 248 -11.99 -11.80 6.80
N LEU A 249 -11.83 -12.53 5.69
CA LEU A 249 -10.54 -12.59 4.98
C LEU A 249 -10.12 -11.23 4.39
N HIS A 250 -11.07 -10.33 4.08
CA HIS A 250 -10.72 -8.98 3.63
C HIS A 250 -9.99 -8.19 4.73
N ASP A 251 -10.36 -8.39 5.99
CA ASP A 251 -9.69 -7.75 7.12
C ASP A 251 -8.26 -8.27 7.30
N GLY A 252 -8.05 -9.58 7.14
CA GLY A 252 -6.73 -10.21 7.18
C GLY A 252 -5.79 -9.66 6.10
N ALA A 253 -6.34 -9.47 4.90
CA ALA A 253 -5.63 -8.83 3.79
C ALA A 253 -5.27 -7.37 4.08
N LEU A 254 -6.22 -6.57 4.56
CA LEU A 254 -5.96 -5.16 4.90
C LEU A 254 -4.88 -5.07 5.98
N ASN A 255 -4.98 -5.87 7.05
CA ASN A 255 -3.99 -5.86 8.11
C ASN A 255 -2.61 -6.29 7.62
N SER A 256 -2.51 -7.36 6.84
CA SER A 256 -1.23 -7.85 6.32
C SER A 256 -0.58 -6.85 5.36
N LEU A 257 -1.33 -6.35 4.38
CA LEU A 257 -0.84 -5.39 3.38
C LEU A 257 -0.56 -4.00 3.96
N SER A 258 -1.12 -3.67 5.13
CA SER A 258 -0.86 -2.41 5.85
C SER A 258 0.21 -2.55 6.93
N ALA A 259 0.48 -3.76 7.44
CA ALA A 259 1.45 -3.99 8.52
C ALA A 259 2.84 -4.40 8.02
N GLN A 260 2.95 -4.91 6.79
CA GLN A 260 4.19 -5.47 6.24
C GLN A 260 4.66 -4.63 5.04
N ASP A 261 5.88 -4.07 5.09
CA ASP A 261 6.43 -3.17 4.06
C ASP A 261 6.98 -3.89 2.82
N ASP A 262 7.29 -5.17 2.97
CA ASP A 262 7.79 -6.06 1.92
C ASP A 262 6.67 -6.95 1.35
N ARG A 263 5.40 -6.64 1.64
CA ARG A 263 4.24 -7.44 1.19
C ARG A 263 3.61 -6.87 -0.07
N VAL A 264 3.70 -7.64 -1.15
CA VAL A 264 3.19 -7.30 -2.49
C VAL A 264 1.80 -7.86 -2.77
N PHE A 265 1.47 -9.01 -2.18
CA PHE A 265 0.13 -9.59 -2.19
C PHE A 265 -0.11 -10.39 -0.91
N HIS A 266 -1.37 -10.73 -0.64
CA HIS A 266 -1.77 -11.53 0.50
C HIS A 266 -2.65 -12.70 0.05
N VAL A 267 -2.51 -13.85 0.73
CA VAL A 267 -3.32 -15.04 0.51
C VAL A 267 -3.98 -15.41 1.83
N GLY A 268 -5.29 -15.57 1.81
CA GLY A 268 -6.09 -16.05 2.93
C GLY A 268 -6.88 -17.31 2.55
N LEU A 269 -7.08 -18.20 3.51
CA LEU A 269 -7.75 -19.49 3.32
C LEU A 269 -9.12 -19.50 4.04
N GLY A 270 -10.19 -19.70 3.30
CA GLY A 270 -11.55 -19.77 3.85
C GLY A 270 -12.03 -21.21 3.97
N PHE A 271 -12.66 -21.55 5.09
CA PHE A 271 -13.43 -22.79 5.28
C PHE A 271 -14.90 -22.48 5.56
N ALA A 272 -15.79 -23.12 4.81
CA ALA A 272 -17.24 -23.01 4.96
C ALA A 272 -17.84 -24.43 5.01
N GLY A 273 -17.94 -24.99 6.23
CA GLY A 273 -18.13 -26.43 6.41
C GLY A 273 -16.95 -27.22 5.87
N THR A 274 -17.20 -28.29 5.10
CA THR A 274 -16.13 -29.07 4.43
C THR A 274 -15.59 -28.41 3.16
N LYS A 275 -16.16 -27.27 2.75
CA LYS A 275 -15.69 -26.53 1.59
C LYS A 275 -14.57 -25.58 1.97
N PHE A 276 -13.59 -25.43 1.09
CA PHE A 276 -12.53 -24.45 1.23
C PHE A 276 -12.31 -23.67 -0.07
N PHE A 277 -11.73 -22.48 0.05
CA PHE A 277 -11.34 -21.63 -1.07
C PHE A 277 -10.18 -20.72 -0.68
N LEU A 278 -9.46 -20.22 -1.68
CA LEU A 278 -8.41 -19.22 -1.52
C LEU A 278 -8.90 -17.85 -1.96
N ASN A 279 -8.58 -16.82 -1.16
CA ASN A 279 -8.61 -15.44 -1.62
C ASN A 279 -7.18 -14.94 -1.82
N TYR A 280 -6.89 -14.45 -3.02
CA TYR A 280 -5.68 -13.73 -3.39
C TYR A 280 -6.00 -12.24 -3.45
N TYR A 281 -5.25 -11.42 -2.73
CA TYR A 281 -5.37 -9.98 -2.72
C TYR A 281 -4.08 -9.33 -3.15
N ASP A 282 -4.16 -8.44 -4.12
CA ASP A 282 -3.06 -7.56 -4.47
C ASP A 282 -3.55 -6.13 -4.60
N ARG A 283 -2.69 -5.26 -5.16
CA ARG A 283 -3.01 -3.84 -5.31
C ARG A 283 -4.06 -3.54 -6.37
N SER A 284 -4.60 -4.53 -7.09
CA SER A 284 -5.63 -4.34 -8.11
C SER A 284 -6.97 -5.02 -7.81
N GLY A 285 -7.06 -5.80 -6.73
CA GLY A 285 -8.33 -6.35 -6.26
C GLY A 285 -8.18 -7.73 -5.64
N CYS A 286 -9.25 -8.50 -5.71
CA CYS A 286 -9.34 -9.84 -5.13
C CYS A 286 -9.63 -10.87 -6.22
N LEU A 287 -8.92 -12.00 -6.20
CA LEU A 287 -9.26 -13.20 -6.96
C LEU A 287 -9.58 -14.31 -5.97
N ARG A 288 -10.68 -15.02 -6.20
CA ARG A 288 -11.11 -16.11 -5.36
C ARG A 288 -11.23 -17.40 -6.16
N SER A 289 -10.63 -18.47 -5.66
CA SER A 289 -10.73 -19.79 -6.28
C SER A 289 -12.16 -20.34 -6.21
N PRO A 290 -12.51 -21.33 -7.06
CA PRO A 290 -13.71 -22.13 -6.85
C PRO A 290 -13.71 -22.80 -5.47
N LEU A 291 -14.90 -23.16 -5.00
CA LEU A 291 -15.06 -24.01 -3.83
C LEU A 291 -14.58 -25.43 -4.13
N ALA A 292 -13.66 -25.92 -3.30
CA ALA A 292 -13.22 -27.30 -3.29
C ALA A 292 -13.61 -27.97 -1.96
N ASP A 293 -13.65 -29.30 -1.91
CA ASP A 293 -13.97 -30.06 -0.71
C ASP A 293 -12.70 -30.63 -0.07
N VAL A 294 -12.52 -30.41 1.24
CA VAL A 294 -11.36 -30.89 1.99
C VAL A 294 -11.15 -32.40 1.82
N HIS A 295 -12.24 -33.17 1.75
CA HIS A 295 -12.19 -34.63 1.64
C HIS A 295 -12.17 -35.13 0.19
N LYS A 296 -12.98 -34.52 -0.69
CA LYS A 296 -13.14 -35.00 -2.08
C LYS A 296 -12.05 -34.51 -3.02
N ASP A 297 -11.39 -33.40 -2.67
CA ASP A 297 -10.33 -32.78 -3.47
C ASP A 297 -8.99 -32.75 -2.68
N PRO A 298 -8.51 -33.89 -2.15
CA PRO A 298 -7.41 -33.92 -1.18
C PRO A 298 -6.08 -33.43 -1.77
N MET A 299 -5.86 -33.61 -3.08
CA MET A 299 -4.65 -33.15 -3.76
C MET A 299 -4.60 -31.62 -3.83
N LEU A 300 -5.73 -30.99 -4.16
CA LEU A 300 -5.84 -29.53 -4.19
C LEU A 300 -5.74 -28.96 -2.77
N PHE A 301 -6.38 -29.62 -1.79
CA PHE A 301 -6.27 -29.24 -0.39
C PHE A 301 -4.81 -29.28 0.10
N LEU A 302 -4.08 -30.36 -0.21
CA LEU A 302 -2.65 -30.45 0.10
C LEU A 302 -1.80 -29.42 -0.64
N ARG A 303 -2.06 -29.16 -1.93
CA ARG A 303 -1.35 -28.11 -2.68
C ARG A 303 -1.43 -26.78 -1.95
N VAL A 304 -2.63 -26.38 -1.52
CA VAL A 304 -2.85 -25.11 -0.83
C VAL A 304 -2.19 -25.10 0.55
N LEU A 305 -2.47 -26.13 1.37
CA LEU A 305 -1.96 -26.21 2.74
C LEU A 305 -0.42 -26.20 2.76
N LEU A 306 0.20 -27.02 1.91
CA LEU A 306 1.65 -27.14 1.83
C LEU A 306 2.30 -25.96 1.11
N GLY A 307 1.60 -25.36 0.14
CA GLY A 307 2.00 -24.11 -0.49
C GLY A 307 2.23 -23.00 0.54
N LEU A 308 1.26 -22.85 1.46
CA LEU A 308 1.33 -21.88 2.55
C LEU A 308 2.47 -22.20 3.54
N VAL A 309 2.65 -23.48 3.88
CA VAL A 309 3.56 -23.90 4.96
C VAL A 309 5.01 -24.02 4.51
N LEU A 310 5.28 -24.57 3.32
CA LEU A 310 6.60 -25.05 2.91
C LEU A 310 7.30 -24.15 1.88
N LEU A 311 6.55 -23.45 1.04
CA LEU A 311 7.16 -22.67 -0.05
C LEU A 311 7.78 -21.36 0.46
N ASP A 312 8.75 -20.87 -0.30
CA ASP A 312 9.44 -19.62 -0.01
C ASP A 312 8.49 -18.43 0.11
N LYS A 313 8.91 -17.42 0.87
CA LYS A 313 8.10 -16.22 1.16
C LYS A 313 7.59 -15.53 -0.11
N ALA A 314 8.28 -15.64 -1.24
CA ALA A 314 7.82 -15.11 -2.52
C ALA A 314 6.42 -15.65 -2.93
N HIS A 315 6.15 -16.94 -2.70
CA HIS A 315 4.84 -17.57 -2.97
C HIS A 315 3.75 -17.13 -1.98
N LEU A 316 4.13 -16.52 -0.85
CA LEU A 316 3.20 -15.89 0.09
C LEU A 316 3.00 -14.40 -0.16
N GLY A 317 3.67 -13.84 -1.16
CA GLY A 317 3.55 -12.44 -1.53
C GLY A 317 4.49 -11.51 -0.79
N TYR A 318 5.66 -12.00 -0.41
CA TYR A 318 6.79 -11.15 -0.04
C TYR A 318 7.60 -10.76 -1.29
N ASP A 319 8.08 -9.52 -1.33
CA ASP A 319 8.95 -9.01 -2.37
C ASP A 319 10.29 -9.76 -2.38
N PRO A 320 10.58 -10.58 -3.41
CA PRO A 320 11.79 -11.39 -3.45
C PRO A 320 13.06 -10.57 -3.69
N THR A 321 12.93 -9.31 -4.11
CA THR A 321 14.08 -8.43 -4.35
C THR A 321 14.59 -7.77 -3.06
N ILE A 322 13.80 -7.78 -1.98
CA ILE A 322 14.23 -7.31 -0.67
C ILE A 322 14.94 -8.45 0.05
N VAL A 323 16.26 -8.32 0.20
CA VAL A 323 17.10 -9.35 0.80
C VAL A 323 17.33 -9.05 2.27
N GLN A 324 17.20 -10.07 3.12
CA GLN A 324 17.63 -9.99 4.51
C GLN A 324 19.07 -10.50 4.63
N CYS A 325 19.97 -9.64 5.08
CA CYS A 325 21.39 -9.93 5.25
C CYS A 325 21.64 -10.68 6.57
N ALA A 326 22.81 -11.33 6.66
CA ALA A 326 23.21 -12.09 7.85
C ALA A 326 23.34 -11.24 9.13
N ASP A 327 23.61 -9.94 8.99
CA ASP A 327 23.66 -8.97 10.09
C ASP A 327 22.27 -8.49 10.55
N GLY A 328 21.20 -9.06 9.98
CA GLY A 328 19.81 -8.72 10.27
C GLY A 328 19.30 -7.50 9.50
N THR A 329 20.16 -6.83 8.72
CA THR A 329 19.75 -5.68 7.92
C THR A 329 18.97 -6.12 6.68
N ARG A 330 18.19 -5.21 6.09
CA ARG A 330 17.48 -5.45 4.84
C ARG A 330 18.07 -4.58 3.74
N GLU A 331 18.18 -5.14 2.56
CA GLU A 331 18.66 -4.45 1.37
C GLU A 331 17.63 -4.51 0.25
N VAL A 332 17.61 -3.46 -0.56
CA VAL A 332 16.76 -3.37 -1.74
C VAL A 332 17.61 -2.83 -2.91
N PRO A 333 17.65 -3.54 -4.05
CA PRO A 333 18.26 -3.03 -5.26
C PRO A 333 17.30 -2.04 -5.93
N VAL A 334 17.85 -0.95 -6.46
CA VAL A 334 17.12 -0.01 -7.32
C VAL A 334 18.02 0.48 -8.43
N ALA A 335 17.63 0.24 -9.69
CA ALA A 335 18.33 0.73 -10.88
C ALA A 335 19.83 0.38 -10.91
N GLY A 336 20.19 -0.82 -10.45
CA GLY A 336 21.56 -1.35 -10.45
C GLY A 336 22.42 -0.95 -9.24
N GLU A 337 21.87 -0.23 -8.26
CA GLU A 337 22.55 0.11 -7.00
C GLU A 337 21.83 -0.55 -5.82
N ASP A 338 22.60 -0.97 -4.81
CA ASP A 338 22.07 -1.55 -3.58
C ASP A 338 21.90 -0.51 -2.47
N TYR A 339 20.76 -0.59 -1.78
CA TYR A 339 20.41 0.32 -0.69
C TYR A 339 20.07 -0.46 0.57
N LYS A 340 20.74 -0.12 1.66
CA LYS A 340 20.41 -0.61 3.00
C LYS A 340 19.17 0.11 3.52
N ILE A 341 18.11 -0.64 3.83
CA ILE A 341 16.88 -0.12 4.47
C ILE A 341 17.17 0.12 5.94
N LEU A 342 17.09 1.38 6.38
CA LEU A 342 17.32 1.78 7.77
C LEU A 342 16.02 1.75 8.57
N GLN A 343 14.93 2.29 8.00
CA GLN A 343 13.62 2.32 8.65
C GLN A 343 12.50 2.60 7.64
N VAL A 344 11.27 2.22 8.01
CA VAL A 344 10.04 2.65 7.32
C VAL A 344 9.70 4.07 7.79
N ILE A 345 9.57 5.02 6.87
CA ILE A 345 9.19 6.42 7.14
C ILE A 345 7.67 6.60 7.02
N ASN A 346 7.07 6.04 5.98
CA ASN A 346 5.63 6.13 5.75
C ASN A 346 5.11 4.84 5.10
N ARG A 347 3.83 4.54 5.33
CA ARG A 347 3.11 3.47 4.64
C ARG A 347 1.63 3.81 4.53
N ASP A 348 1.08 3.68 3.34
CA ASP A 348 -0.33 3.92 3.09
C ASP A 348 -1.15 2.65 3.35
N PRO A 349 -2.16 2.70 4.25
CA PRO A 349 -3.01 1.55 4.53
C PRO A 349 -4.06 1.34 3.43
N GLY A 350 -4.36 0.09 3.11
CA GLY A 350 -5.36 -0.27 2.10
C GLY A 350 -5.06 -1.61 1.45
N ILE A 351 -5.99 -2.11 0.64
CA ILE A 351 -5.78 -3.33 -0.15
C ILE A 351 -5.38 -2.92 -1.58
N ARG A 352 -6.26 -2.18 -2.25
CA ARG A 352 -6.15 -1.76 -3.65
C ARG A 352 -5.56 -0.35 -3.77
N GLY A 353 -4.81 -0.08 -4.83
CA GLY A 353 -4.30 1.25 -5.16
C GLY A 353 -2.78 1.34 -5.07
N LEU A 354 -2.27 2.53 -4.74
CA LEU A 354 -0.83 2.82 -4.76
C LEU A 354 -0.04 2.00 -3.73
N GLY A 355 -0.63 1.73 -2.55
CA GLY A 355 0.02 0.95 -1.49
C GLY A 355 1.43 1.44 -1.16
N ALA A 356 1.64 2.76 -1.14
CA ALA A 356 2.96 3.35 -1.09
C ALA A 356 3.67 3.01 0.23
N VAL A 357 4.95 2.67 0.11
CA VAL A 357 5.88 2.44 1.22
C VAL A 357 7.07 3.36 1.00
N CYS A 358 7.43 4.16 2.00
CA CYS A 358 8.62 5.00 1.96
C CYS A 358 9.63 4.50 2.98
N TRP A 359 10.85 4.23 2.54
CA TRP A 359 11.97 3.85 3.41
C TRP A 359 13.01 4.96 3.49
N SER A 360 13.63 5.12 4.66
CA SER A 360 14.93 5.78 4.75
C SER A 360 15.97 4.73 4.45
N CYS A 361 16.83 5.01 3.48
CA CYS A 361 17.89 4.10 3.07
C CYS A 361 19.25 4.79 3.05
N GLU A 362 20.28 3.96 2.93
CA GLU A 362 21.67 4.35 2.71
C GLU A 362 22.21 3.59 1.51
N ARG A 363 22.71 4.31 0.49
CA ARG A 363 23.29 3.69 -0.70
C ARG A 363 24.62 3.03 -0.35
N ARG A 364 24.84 1.79 -0.78
CA ARG A 364 26.05 1.02 -0.43
C ARG A 364 27.34 1.59 -1.02
N SER A 365 27.29 2.20 -2.20
CA SER A 365 28.48 2.69 -2.91
C SER A 365 29.15 3.91 -2.25
N ASP A 366 28.39 4.79 -1.59
CA ASP A 366 28.92 6.03 -1.02
C ASP A 366 28.27 6.48 0.31
N ASN A 367 27.43 5.63 0.91
CA ASN A 367 26.66 5.91 2.13
C ASN A 367 25.73 7.13 2.02
N MET A 368 25.29 7.49 0.81
CA MET A 368 24.33 8.57 0.62
C MET A 368 22.99 8.21 1.25
N ARG A 369 22.49 9.07 2.14
CA ARG A 369 21.15 8.95 2.74
C ARG A 369 20.10 9.37 1.72
N VAL A 370 19.10 8.51 1.52
CA VAL A 370 18.02 8.71 0.55
C VAL A 370 16.67 8.23 1.12
N VAL A 371 15.59 8.72 0.53
CA VAL A 371 14.25 8.17 0.65
C VAL A 371 13.99 7.31 -0.58
N ILE A 372 13.56 6.07 -0.38
CA ILE A 372 13.05 5.21 -1.46
C ILE A 372 11.54 5.12 -1.30
N LYS A 373 10.80 5.55 -2.32
CA LYS A 373 9.34 5.40 -2.42
C LYS A 373 9.04 4.20 -3.31
N ASN A 374 8.48 3.16 -2.73
CA ASN A 374 8.03 1.93 -3.37
C ASN A 374 6.52 1.97 -3.53
N VAL A 375 6.01 1.92 -4.76
CA VAL A 375 4.62 2.25 -5.07
C VAL A 375 4.09 1.47 -6.27
N TRP A 376 2.81 1.12 -6.25
CA TRP A 376 2.13 0.46 -7.37
C TRP A 376 1.48 1.49 -8.30
N VAL A 377 1.98 1.58 -9.53
CA VAL A 377 1.55 2.57 -10.52
C VAL A 377 0.64 1.91 -11.54
N ASP A 378 -0.52 2.53 -11.82
CA ASP A 378 -1.41 2.09 -12.89
C ASP A 378 -0.75 2.24 -14.26
N ARG A 379 -0.56 1.12 -14.95
CA ARG A 379 0.11 1.01 -16.26
C ARG A 379 -0.58 1.85 -17.33
N SER A 380 -1.88 2.13 -17.19
CA SER A 380 -2.63 2.94 -18.16
C SER A 380 -2.38 4.45 -18.01
N ARG A 381 -1.62 4.89 -16.99
CA ARG A 381 -1.24 6.30 -16.85
C ARG A 381 -0.20 6.69 -17.88
N ALA A 382 -0.52 7.74 -18.63
CA ALA A 382 0.35 8.25 -19.69
C ALA A 382 1.65 8.89 -19.17
N VAL A 383 1.64 9.42 -17.94
CA VAL A 383 2.76 10.16 -17.35
C VAL A 383 2.96 9.67 -15.92
N THR A 384 4.22 9.41 -15.55
CA THR A 384 4.58 8.92 -14.21
C THR A 384 4.90 10.05 -13.24
N GLU A 385 4.90 9.76 -11.93
CA GLU A 385 5.37 10.71 -10.90
C GLU A 385 6.82 11.15 -11.17
N GLU A 386 7.66 10.25 -11.64
CA GLU A 386 9.05 10.55 -11.97
C GLU A 386 9.17 11.59 -13.08
N GLU A 387 8.36 11.46 -14.13
CA GLU A 387 8.39 12.38 -15.27
C GLU A 387 7.95 13.80 -14.87
N PHE A 388 6.93 13.91 -14.00
CA PHE A 388 6.54 15.21 -13.44
C PHE A 388 7.66 15.84 -12.61
N LEU A 389 8.35 15.06 -11.77
CA LEU A 389 9.45 15.56 -10.94
C LEU A 389 10.65 15.96 -11.80
N ARG A 390 11.00 15.21 -12.85
CA ARG A 390 12.04 15.59 -13.81
C ARG A 390 11.70 16.88 -14.54
N ARG A 391 10.47 17.01 -15.04
CA ARG A 391 10.00 18.22 -15.71
C ARG A 391 10.07 19.45 -14.79
N ALA A 392 9.65 19.30 -13.53
CA ALA A 392 9.75 20.38 -12.55
C ALA A 392 11.23 20.80 -12.33
N ALA A 393 12.14 19.84 -12.25
CA ALA A 393 13.57 20.11 -12.10
C ALA A 393 14.17 20.81 -13.34
N GLU A 394 13.81 20.38 -14.55
CA GLU A 394 14.22 21.03 -15.82
C GLU A 394 13.77 22.48 -15.92
N CYS A 395 12.58 22.80 -15.40
CA CYS A 395 12.06 24.16 -15.32
C CYS A 395 12.61 24.96 -14.12
N GLY A 396 13.52 24.39 -13.33
CA GLY A 396 14.12 25.07 -12.18
C GLY A 396 13.15 25.28 -11.00
N VAL A 397 12.05 24.52 -10.94
CA VAL A 397 11.10 24.57 -9.83
C VAL A 397 11.74 23.94 -8.59
N LYS A 398 12.03 24.78 -7.59
CA LYS A 398 12.50 24.34 -6.28
C LYS A 398 11.32 24.06 -5.37
N GLY A 399 11.51 23.22 -4.35
CA GLY A 399 10.43 22.90 -3.40
C GLY A 399 9.68 21.60 -3.71
N VAL A 400 10.24 20.77 -4.57
CA VAL A 400 9.75 19.41 -4.88
C VAL A 400 10.92 18.41 -4.76
N PRO A 401 10.68 17.10 -4.63
CA PRO A 401 11.74 16.08 -4.63
C PRO A 401 12.53 16.03 -5.93
N THR A 402 13.80 15.65 -5.83
CA THR A 402 14.66 15.34 -6.99
C THR A 402 14.74 13.83 -7.15
N VAL A 403 14.48 13.31 -8.35
CA VAL A 403 14.62 11.87 -8.61
C VAL A 403 16.03 11.57 -9.09
N ILE A 404 16.80 10.82 -8.30
CA ILE A 404 18.16 10.40 -8.64
C ILE A 404 18.24 8.99 -9.23
N ALA A 405 17.24 8.14 -8.95
CA ALA A 405 17.05 6.84 -9.60
C ALA A 405 15.57 6.48 -9.67
N TYR A 406 15.21 5.73 -10.70
CA TYR A 406 13.85 5.27 -10.98
C TYR A 406 13.92 3.86 -11.56
N GLU A 407 13.04 2.99 -11.10
CA GLU A 407 12.96 1.61 -11.56
C GLU A 407 11.50 1.15 -11.62
N VAL A 408 11.11 0.56 -12.74
CA VAL A 408 9.98 -0.37 -12.78
C VAL A 408 10.55 -1.73 -12.43
N VAL A 409 10.12 -2.30 -11.31
CA VAL A 409 10.76 -3.49 -10.73
C VAL A 409 10.50 -4.71 -11.62
N ASP A 410 11.53 -5.47 -11.94
CA ASP A 410 11.41 -6.69 -12.74
C ASP A 410 11.00 -7.92 -11.89
N SER A 411 10.50 -8.96 -12.56
CA SER A 411 10.30 -10.30 -11.97
C SER A 411 11.61 -11.06 -11.86
N VAL A 412 11.59 -12.06 -10.97
CA VAL A 412 12.64 -13.07 -10.84
C VAL A 412 12.85 -13.86 -12.15
N HIS A 413 11.82 -13.94 -13.00
CA HIS A 413 11.89 -14.45 -14.38
C HIS A 413 12.25 -13.30 -15.33
N ALA A 414 13.39 -13.45 -16.00
CA ALA A 414 13.95 -12.44 -16.90
C ALA A 414 12.93 -12.02 -17.98
N GLY A 415 12.69 -10.71 -18.08
CA GLY A 415 11.86 -10.10 -19.13
C GLY A 415 10.39 -9.84 -18.76
N ASP A 416 9.95 -10.14 -17.54
CA ASP A 416 8.61 -9.79 -17.05
C ASP A 416 8.69 -8.75 -15.91
N GLN A 417 7.74 -7.82 -15.85
CA GLN A 417 7.68 -6.75 -14.83
C GLN A 417 6.93 -7.21 -13.58
N PHE A 418 7.23 -6.61 -12.42
CA PHE A 418 6.52 -6.82 -11.15
C PHE A 418 5.15 -6.18 -11.17
N SER A 419 4.17 -6.96 -11.65
CA SER A 419 2.84 -6.51 -12.00
C SER A 419 1.73 -7.29 -11.31
N THR A 420 0.63 -6.61 -11.01
CA THR A 420 -0.67 -7.24 -10.66
C THR A 420 -1.31 -7.95 -11.85
N GLY A 421 -0.81 -7.71 -13.06
CA GLY A 421 -1.23 -8.40 -14.28
C GLY A 421 -0.85 -9.87 -14.31
N ARG A 422 0.24 -10.27 -13.62
CA ARG A 422 0.83 -11.61 -13.74
C ARG A 422 -0.16 -12.75 -13.59
N ILE A 423 -0.97 -12.74 -12.55
CA ILE A 423 -1.96 -13.82 -12.32
C ILE A 423 -3.20 -13.61 -13.20
N ARG A 424 -3.64 -12.36 -13.35
CA ARG A 424 -4.88 -12.03 -14.07
C ARG A 424 -4.80 -12.28 -15.56
N GLU A 425 -3.64 -12.05 -16.17
CA GLU A 425 -3.43 -12.25 -17.60
C GLU A 425 -3.58 -13.72 -18.00
N PHE A 426 -3.28 -14.66 -17.09
CA PHE A 426 -3.46 -16.09 -17.33
C PHE A 426 -4.85 -16.61 -16.94
N LEU A 427 -5.46 -16.05 -15.89
CA LEU A 427 -6.67 -16.64 -15.28
C LEU A 427 -7.98 -15.92 -15.64
N LEU A 428 -7.94 -14.67 -16.10
CA LEU A 428 -9.15 -13.89 -16.42
C LEU A 428 -9.40 -13.77 -17.92
N SER A 429 -10.67 -13.69 -18.30
CA SER A 429 -11.07 -13.46 -19.69
C SER A 429 -10.70 -12.05 -20.17
N ASP A 430 -10.56 -11.84 -21.48
CA ASP A 430 -10.28 -10.50 -22.05
C ASP A 430 -11.29 -9.44 -21.62
N SER A 431 -12.56 -9.83 -21.50
CA SER A 431 -13.65 -8.96 -21.04
C SER A 431 -13.40 -8.51 -19.60
N ASP A 432 -13.09 -9.44 -18.70
CA ASP A 432 -12.82 -9.15 -17.31
C ASP A 432 -11.56 -8.29 -17.16
N ARG A 433 -10.49 -8.64 -17.90
CA ARG A 433 -9.22 -7.90 -17.90
C ARG A 433 -9.39 -6.44 -18.34
N GLY A 434 -10.27 -6.15 -19.30
CA GLY A 434 -10.53 -4.78 -19.78
C GLY A 434 -11.14 -3.83 -18.74
N SER A 435 -11.69 -4.37 -17.64
CA SER A 435 -12.36 -3.60 -16.58
C SER A 435 -11.47 -3.28 -15.38
N ILE A 436 -10.29 -3.90 -15.29
CA ILE A 436 -9.41 -3.83 -14.13
C ILE A 436 -8.14 -3.08 -14.50
N GLU A 437 -7.73 -2.15 -13.67
CA GLU A 437 -6.42 -1.55 -13.84
C GLU A 437 -5.29 -2.51 -13.45
N VAL A 438 -4.31 -2.61 -14.35
CA VAL A 438 -3.06 -3.34 -14.11
C VAL A 438 -2.06 -2.36 -13.53
N ARG A 439 -1.35 -2.78 -12.47
CA ARG A 439 -0.37 -1.95 -11.79
C ARG A 439 0.99 -2.61 -11.79
N ASP A 440 2.00 -1.80 -12.04
CA ASP A 440 3.41 -2.20 -12.00
C ASP A 440 4.06 -1.57 -10.76
N LEU A 441 4.91 -2.34 -10.09
CA LEU A 441 5.65 -1.89 -8.91
C LEU A 441 6.82 -1.02 -9.36
N VAL A 442 6.92 0.16 -8.76
CA VAL A 442 7.90 1.19 -9.11
C VAL A 442 8.62 1.67 -7.86
N ARG A 443 9.91 1.98 -8.02
CA ARG A 443 10.76 2.57 -6.98
C ARG A 443 11.34 3.89 -7.44
N LEU A 444 11.20 4.93 -6.61
CA LEU A 444 11.81 6.24 -6.81
C LEU A 444 12.79 6.51 -5.68
N VAL A 445 14.02 6.91 -6.03
CA VAL A 445 15.06 7.30 -5.06
C VAL A 445 15.19 8.82 -5.05
N MET A 446 15.04 9.42 -3.87
CA MET A 446 15.05 10.87 -3.67
C MET A 446 15.96 11.25 -2.50
N PRO A 447 16.81 12.28 -2.60
CA PRO A 447 17.71 12.69 -1.53
C PRO A 447 17.03 13.57 -0.46
N GLU A 448 15.88 14.18 -0.77
CA GLU A 448 15.24 15.12 0.16
C GLU A 448 14.49 14.41 1.29
N PHE A 449 14.73 14.85 2.52
CA PHE A 449 14.01 14.42 3.72
C PHE A 449 13.14 15.55 4.28
N GLY A 450 12.02 15.15 4.87
CA GLY A 450 11.10 16.04 5.54
C GLY A 450 10.36 15.34 6.67
N VAL A 451 9.75 16.14 7.53
CA VAL A 451 8.78 15.69 8.52
C VAL A 451 7.40 16.24 8.18
N GLY A 452 6.35 15.52 8.59
CA GLY A 452 4.97 15.93 8.32
C GLY A 452 4.67 17.32 8.87
N LEU A 453 3.76 18.03 8.19
CA LEU A 453 3.39 19.41 8.52
C LEU A 453 2.96 19.57 9.97
N GLU A 454 2.38 18.54 10.60
CA GLU A 454 1.96 18.51 12.00
C GLU A 454 3.11 18.70 13.00
N ASN A 455 4.36 18.53 12.58
CA ASN A 455 5.55 18.68 13.42
C ASN A 455 6.09 20.12 13.43
N PHE A 456 5.27 21.12 13.07
CA PHE A 456 5.66 22.53 13.13
C PHE A 456 5.93 22.96 14.59
N SER A 457 6.93 23.80 14.81
CA SER A 457 7.27 24.29 16.15
C SER A 457 6.65 25.65 16.49
N SER A 458 6.14 26.37 15.48
CA SER A 458 5.50 27.68 15.65
C SER A 458 4.46 27.97 14.58
N ARG A 459 3.54 28.88 14.87
CA ARG A 459 2.56 29.39 13.89
C ARG A 459 3.24 30.00 12.66
N THR A 460 4.36 30.68 12.87
CA THR A 460 5.16 31.26 11.80
C THR A 460 5.72 30.20 10.87
N GLU A 461 6.22 29.08 11.41
CA GLU A 461 6.74 27.97 10.61
C GLU A 461 5.62 27.33 9.76
N LEU A 462 4.46 27.07 10.38
CA LEU A 462 3.29 26.55 9.68
C LEU A 462 2.85 27.47 8.52
N ILE A 463 2.66 28.77 8.80
CA ILE A 463 2.23 29.74 7.78
C ILE A 463 3.29 29.85 6.67
N THR A 464 4.58 29.84 7.03
CA THR A 464 5.68 29.90 6.05
C THR A 464 5.66 28.69 5.13
N ALA A 465 5.47 27.48 5.68
CA ALA A 465 5.39 26.26 4.89
C ALA A 465 4.19 26.27 3.92
N LEU A 466 3.02 26.74 4.38
CA LEU A 466 1.85 26.88 3.51
C LEU A 466 2.08 27.90 2.38
N VAL A 467 2.69 29.06 2.70
CA VAL A 467 3.06 30.07 1.69
C VAL A 467 4.07 29.51 0.69
N ASP A 468 5.05 28.72 1.15
CA ASP A 468 5.99 28.05 0.26
C ASP A 468 5.26 27.10 -0.68
N CYS A 469 4.37 26.25 -0.19
CA CYS A 469 3.60 25.32 -1.01
C CYS A 469 2.74 26.03 -2.08
N ILE A 470 2.11 27.16 -1.74
CA ILE A 470 1.37 27.97 -2.72
C ILE A 470 2.30 28.47 -3.83
N ARG A 471 3.46 29.02 -3.46
CA ARG A 471 4.46 29.51 -4.42
C ARG A 471 5.08 28.40 -5.27
N ILE A 472 5.30 27.23 -4.67
CA ILE A 472 5.79 26.04 -5.39
C ILE A 472 4.76 25.61 -6.42
N HIS A 473 3.48 25.55 -6.03
CA HIS A 473 2.40 25.19 -6.96
C HIS A 473 2.20 26.23 -8.08
N GLU A 474 2.33 27.53 -7.77
CA GLU A 474 2.33 28.61 -8.77
C GLU A 474 3.43 28.37 -9.82
N LYS A 475 4.67 28.10 -9.39
CA LYS A 475 5.77 27.77 -10.31
C LYS A 475 5.58 26.47 -11.08
N LEU A 476 5.04 25.43 -10.43
CA LEU A 476 4.69 24.20 -11.13
C LEU A 476 3.71 24.50 -12.27
N HIS A 477 2.69 25.33 -12.01
CA HIS A 477 1.70 25.71 -13.01
C HIS A 477 2.32 26.58 -14.12
N ASP A 478 2.96 27.70 -13.76
CA ASP A 478 3.39 28.73 -14.69
C ASP A 478 4.64 28.32 -15.48
N ASP A 479 5.63 27.72 -14.80
CA ASP A 479 6.93 27.42 -15.41
C ASP A 479 6.99 26.00 -15.98
N ALA A 480 6.35 25.03 -15.31
CA ALA A 480 6.40 23.62 -15.71
C ALA A 480 5.13 23.11 -16.40
N GLY A 481 4.02 23.86 -16.36
CA GLY A 481 2.73 23.43 -16.89
C GLY A 481 2.12 22.26 -16.11
N ILE A 482 2.41 22.12 -14.82
CA ILE A 482 2.01 21.00 -13.96
C ILE A 482 0.96 21.45 -12.93
N LEU A 483 -0.10 20.67 -12.79
CA LEU A 483 -1.08 20.74 -11.70
C LEU A 483 -0.88 19.55 -10.77
N HIS A 484 -0.52 19.80 -9.50
CA HIS A 484 -0.31 18.73 -8.51
C HIS A 484 -1.56 17.88 -8.26
N SER A 485 -2.74 18.52 -8.24
CA SER A 485 -4.07 17.88 -8.23
C SER A 485 -4.43 16.99 -7.01
N ASP A 486 -3.54 16.93 -6.01
CA ASP A 486 -3.73 16.21 -4.73
C ASP A 486 -2.98 16.89 -3.57
N ILE A 487 -3.23 18.18 -3.36
CA ILE A 487 -2.62 18.94 -2.26
C ILE A 487 -3.47 18.76 -0.99
N HIS A 488 -2.85 18.22 0.05
CA HIS A 488 -3.39 18.14 1.41
C HIS A 488 -2.26 18.20 2.44
N ASP A 489 -2.62 18.27 3.71
CA ASP A 489 -1.68 18.34 4.85
C ASP A 489 -0.56 17.28 4.81
N GLY A 490 -0.91 16.02 4.51
CA GLY A 490 0.06 14.92 4.36
C GLY A 490 1.03 15.02 3.17
N ASN A 491 0.74 15.83 2.16
CA ASN A 491 1.62 16.01 0.98
C ASN A 491 2.49 17.29 1.09
N ILE A 492 2.40 17.97 2.23
CA ILE A 492 3.23 19.11 2.59
C ILE A 492 4.21 18.67 3.68
N LEU A 493 5.50 18.74 3.40
CA LEU A 493 6.54 18.42 4.37
C LEU A 493 7.33 19.66 4.79
N LEU A 494 7.83 19.64 6.02
CA LEU A 494 8.83 20.57 6.53
C LEU A 494 10.21 19.97 6.31
N ARG A 495 11.10 20.68 5.60
CA ARG A 495 12.47 20.20 5.37
C ARG A 495 13.20 19.98 6.69
N THR A 496 13.87 18.85 6.82
CA THR A 496 14.77 18.59 7.95
C THR A 496 16.10 19.31 7.71
N ASP A 497 16.17 20.58 8.08
CA ASP A 497 17.43 21.33 8.17
C ASP A 497 17.79 21.54 9.65
N PRO A 498 18.81 20.83 10.16
CA PRO A 498 19.26 20.97 11.56
C PRO A 498 19.73 22.38 11.90
N SER A 499 20.12 23.18 10.90
CA SER A 499 20.69 24.50 11.11
C SER A 499 19.64 25.59 11.40
N ARG A 500 18.34 25.30 11.23
CA ARG A 500 17.25 26.29 11.36
C ARG A 500 15.99 25.76 12.06
N PRO A 501 16.09 25.32 13.33
CA PRO A 501 14.92 24.88 14.08
C PRO A 501 13.87 26.01 14.18
N GLY A 502 12.63 25.70 13.79
CA GLY A 502 11.49 26.65 13.79
C GLY A 502 11.42 27.62 12.61
N MET A 503 12.32 27.50 11.63
CA MET A 503 12.28 28.24 10.36
C MET A 503 12.39 27.30 9.16
N ARG A 504 11.94 26.03 9.31
CA ARG A 504 11.97 25.05 8.22
C ARG A 504 11.01 25.49 7.12
N ARG A 505 11.42 25.26 5.88
CA ARG A 505 10.66 25.63 4.68
C ARG A 505 9.77 24.47 4.24
N GLY A 506 8.62 24.83 3.66
CA GLY A 506 7.70 23.86 3.09
C GLY A 506 8.22 23.29 1.77
N PHE A 507 7.88 22.04 1.48
CA PHE A 507 8.02 21.46 0.16
C PHE A 507 6.89 20.47 -0.13
N LEU A 508 6.53 20.34 -1.41
CA LEU A 508 5.43 19.49 -1.87
C LEU A 508 5.95 18.14 -2.34
N ILE A 509 5.27 17.07 -1.94
CA ILE A 509 5.56 15.69 -2.34
C ILE A 509 4.33 15.04 -2.96
N ASP A 510 4.54 13.85 -3.54
CA ASP A 510 3.48 12.96 -4.04
C ASP A 510 2.77 13.44 -5.32
N PHE A 511 3.45 13.25 -6.46
CA PHE A 511 2.95 13.66 -7.77
C PHE A 511 2.17 12.55 -8.48
N ASN A 512 1.75 11.50 -7.76
CA ASN A 512 1.01 10.37 -8.33
C ASN A 512 -0.31 10.77 -9.00
N TYR A 513 -0.90 11.91 -8.64
CA TYR A 513 -2.13 12.42 -9.25
C TYR A 513 -1.93 13.68 -10.08
N ALA A 514 -0.67 14.08 -10.32
CA ALA A 514 -0.35 15.27 -11.09
C ALA A 514 -0.80 15.12 -12.56
N LEU A 515 -1.01 16.27 -13.19
CA LEU A 515 -1.49 16.40 -14.57
C LEU A 515 -0.78 17.57 -15.25
N TYR A 516 -0.58 17.51 -16.56
CA TYR A 516 -0.24 18.71 -17.31
C TYR A 516 -1.46 19.63 -17.46
N VAL A 517 -1.24 20.94 -17.41
CA VAL A 517 -2.27 21.96 -17.67
C VAL A 517 -2.85 21.72 -19.07
N GLY A 518 -4.17 21.76 -19.19
CA GLY A 518 -4.86 21.49 -20.46
C GLY A 518 -5.11 20.01 -20.76
N THR A 519 -4.65 19.07 -19.91
CA THR A 519 -4.95 17.64 -20.08
C THR A 519 -6.45 17.39 -20.03
N ASP A 520 -6.98 16.70 -21.05
CA ASP A 520 -8.36 16.22 -21.07
C ASP A 520 -8.57 15.14 -20.02
N ARG A 521 -9.32 15.49 -18.97
CA ARG A 521 -9.60 14.61 -17.83
C ARG A 521 -10.59 13.49 -18.17
N SER A 522 -11.27 13.55 -19.31
CA SER A 522 -12.19 12.51 -19.80
C SER A 522 -11.48 11.25 -20.29
N LYS A 523 -10.23 11.37 -20.74
CA LYS A 523 -9.40 10.28 -21.28
C LYS A 523 -8.43 9.68 -20.25
N SER A 524 -8.70 9.90 -18.96
CA SER A 524 -7.74 9.52 -17.93
C SER A 524 -7.76 8.03 -17.61
N ALA A 525 -6.67 7.55 -16.99
CA ALA A 525 -6.39 6.15 -16.66
C ALA A 525 -7.63 5.36 -16.21
N VAL A 526 -7.70 4.09 -16.63
CA VAL A 526 -8.81 3.17 -16.33
C VAL A 526 -8.94 2.98 -14.81
N GLY A 527 -7.84 3.13 -14.08
CA GLY A 527 -7.78 2.84 -12.66
C GLY A 527 -8.33 3.90 -11.72
N TRP A 528 -8.57 3.40 -10.51
CA TRP A 528 -9.07 4.16 -9.38
C TRP A 528 -8.21 5.38 -9.03
N LYS A 529 -8.83 6.56 -9.04
CA LYS A 529 -8.26 7.76 -8.42
C LYS A 529 -8.76 7.89 -6.98
N THR A 530 -7.81 7.80 -6.04
CA THR A 530 -8.07 8.01 -4.61
C THR A 530 -7.85 9.47 -4.30
N CYS A 531 -8.67 10.02 -3.43
CA CYS A 531 -8.46 11.39 -2.96
C CYS A 531 -8.97 11.54 -1.54
N ARG A 532 -8.32 12.41 -0.76
CA ARG A 532 -8.89 12.83 0.51
C ARG A 532 -10.08 13.73 0.23
N THR A 533 -11.29 13.18 0.30
CA THR A 533 -12.55 13.85 -0.04
C THR A 533 -12.68 15.28 0.50
N PRO A 534 -12.22 15.62 1.73
CA PRO A 534 -12.29 16.99 2.24
C PRO A 534 -11.46 18.03 1.47
N PHE A 535 -10.43 17.62 0.73
CA PHE A 535 -9.50 18.50 0.01
C PHE A 535 -9.79 18.55 -1.50
N VAL A 536 -10.78 17.80 -1.96
CA VAL A 536 -11.13 17.74 -3.38
C VAL A 536 -12.02 18.92 -3.73
N ALA A 537 -11.67 19.62 -4.81
CA ALA A 537 -12.51 20.66 -5.37
C ALA A 537 -13.92 20.12 -5.67
N TRP A 538 -14.94 20.85 -5.24
CA TRP A 538 -16.35 20.43 -5.34
C TRP A 538 -16.73 19.98 -6.74
N GLU A 539 -16.24 20.69 -7.76
CA GLU A 539 -16.51 20.41 -9.18
C GLU A 539 -16.07 19.00 -9.58
N LEU A 540 -15.05 18.44 -8.93
CA LEU A 540 -14.57 17.07 -9.17
C LEU A 540 -15.37 16.01 -8.43
N LEU A 541 -16.13 16.39 -7.40
CA LEU A 541 -17.00 15.49 -6.66
C LEU A 541 -18.38 15.36 -7.32
N VAL A 542 -18.88 16.43 -7.94
CA VAL A 542 -20.24 16.46 -8.53
C VAL A 542 -20.31 16.35 -10.05
N ALA A 543 -19.16 16.36 -10.73
CA ALA A 543 -19.12 16.06 -12.16
C ALA A 543 -19.47 14.57 -12.37
N GLY A 544 -20.75 14.35 -12.70
CA GLY A 544 -21.42 13.04 -12.77
C GLY A 544 -22.90 13.11 -12.33
N THR A 545 -23.30 14.11 -11.54
CA THR A 545 -24.70 14.34 -11.15
C THR A 545 -25.29 15.49 -11.96
N SER A 546 -26.19 15.17 -12.88
CA SER A 546 -26.92 16.12 -13.72
C SER A 546 -27.99 16.91 -12.95
N SER A 547 -27.58 17.72 -11.98
CA SER A 547 -28.46 18.71 -11.33
C SER A 547 -27.67 19.80 -10.59
N LEU A 548 -27.51 20.95 -11.25
CA LEU A 548 -27.10 22.19 -10.59
C LEU A 548 -28.28 22.74 -9.75
N PRO A 549 -28.10 23.11 -8.48
CA PRO A 549 -28.81 24.25 -7.92
C PRO A 549 -28.13 25.51 -8.46
N ARG A 550 -28.87 26.32 -9.22
CA ARG A 550 -28.39 27.64 -9.66
C ARG A 550 -28.13 28.51 -8.41
N LEU A 551 -26.86 28.78 -8.09
CA LEU A 551 -26.52 29.92 -7.26
C LEU A 551 -26.70 31.18 -8.10
N THR A 552 -27.93 31.71 -8.13
CA THR A 552 -28.19 33.07 -8.59
C THR A 552 -27.69 34.05 -7.53
N THR A 553 -26.44 34.48 -7.63
CA THR A 553 -25.98 35.70 -6.96
C THR A 553 -26.42 36.91 -7.78
N THR A 554 -27.69 37.31 -7.63
CA THR A 554 -28.08 38.69 -7.89
C THR A 554 -27.47 39.56 -6.80
N CYS A 555 -26.30 40.13 -7.08
CA CYS A 555 -25.74 41.21 -6.28
C CYS A 555 -26.60 42.47 -6.55
N ASN A 556 -27.61 42.71 -5.72
CA ASN A 556 -28.36 43.96 -5.72
C ASN A 556 -27.42 45.07 -5.22
N ARG A 557 -26.82 45.81 -6.16
CA ARG A 557 -26.39 47.19 -5.91
C ARG A 557 -27.63 48.08 -5.94
N SER A 558 -28.29 48.23 -4.81
CA SER A 558 -29.18 49.35 -4.55
C SER A 558 -28.52 50.29 -3.54
N SER A 559 -27.90 51.33 -4.11
CA SER A 559 -27.94 52.73 -3.64
C SER A 559 -28.36 52.96 -2.19
N ILE A 560 -27.41 53.41 -1.37
CA ILE A 560 -27.66 54.39 -0.32
C ILE A 560 -26.67 55.53 -0.53
N SER A 561 -27.25 56.65 -0.96
CA SER A 561 -26.69 58.01 -0.90
C SER A 561 -26.43 58.44 0.53
#